data_AF-N1UV16-F1
#
_entry.id   AF-N1UV16-F1
#
_cell.length_a   1.000
_cell.length_b   1.000
_cell.length_c   1.000
_cell.angle_alpha   90.00
_cell.angle_beta   90.00
_cell.angle_gamma   90.00
#
_symmetry.space_group_name_H-M   'P 1'
#
loop_
_entity.id
_entity.type
_entity.pdbx_description
1 polymer ?
#
loop_
_entity_poly.entity_id
_entity_poly.type
_entity_poly.pdbx_seq_one_letter_code
_entity_poly.pdbx_strand_id
1 'polypeptide(L)'
;MFGKNLDNGTSFTKVKINSTNIQKNVYNAGMIGFSDQFDNGGNPIVVSGGEDKIYDLTQSRIVSLPSTVVVKNLDRPDLIAQVYVFRWIQGDYNGDGLTDIGIFHLKEPTWYFALSTGSIPDVIEKVKNGIGGIYDFEYSNSTKFDNTGEDDIPDLPTNYRVCTKSYVRRRFF
;
A
#
# COMPACT_ATOMS: atom_id res chain seq x y z
N MET A 1 -5.43 -9.95 19.84
CA MET A 1 -5.49 -10.42 21.24
C MET A 1 -5.41 -9.18 22.11
N PHE A 2 -6.14 -9.08 23.21
CA PHE A 2 -5.97 -7.98 24.16
C PHE A 2 -6.20 -8.47 25.59
N GLY A 3 -5.51 -7.85 26.55
CA GLY A 3 -5.70 -8.10 27.97
C GLY A 3 -6.45 -6.96 28.65
N LYS A 4 -7.19 -7.27 29.71
CA LYS A 4 -7.82 -6.28 30.57
C LYS A 4 -7.61 -6.67 32.03
N ASN A 5 -7.07 -5.74 32.79
CA ASN A 5 -7.05 -5.82 34.26
C ASN A 5 -8.46 -5.49 34.77
N LEU A 6 -9.04 -6.39 35.53
CA LEU A 6 -10.32 -6.26 36.21
C LEU A 6 -10.09 -6.31 37.73
N ASP A 7 -11.08 -5.90 38.51
CA ASP A 7 -11.01 -5.88 39.98
C ASP A 7 -10.73 -7.27 40.58
N ASN A 8 -11.01 -8.34 39.84
CA ASN A 8 -10.82 -9.74 40.22
C ASN A 8 -9.67 -10.45 39.47
N GLY A 9 -8.80 -9.70 38.78
CA GLY A 9 -7.63 -10.23 38.09
C GLY A 9 -7.59 -9.86 36.61
N THR A 10 -6.62 -10.41 35.89
CA THR A 10 -6.42 -10.15 34.46
C THR A 10 -7.15 -11.20 33.62
N SER A 11 -7.84 -10.72 32.59
CA SER A 11 -8.47 -11.57 31.58
C SER A 11 -7.94 -11.23 30.20
N PHE A 12 -7.82 -12.25 29.35
CA PHE A 12 -7.33 -12.11 27.98
C PHE A 12 -8.43 -12.50 27.00
N THR A 13 -8.69 -11.66 26.00
CA THR A 13 -9.71 -11.93 24.98
C THR A 13 -9.09 -12.08 23.60
N LYS A 14 -9.36 -13.23 22.97
CA LYS A 14 -9.04 -13.48 21.56
C LYS A 14 -10.29 -13.27 20.73
N VAL A 15 -10.23 -12.34 19.80
CA VAL A 15 -11.32 -12.09 18.84
C VAL A 15 -10.91 -12.63 17.48
N LYS A 16 -11.77 -13.45 16.89
CA LYS A 16 -11.66 -13.91 15.50
C LYS A 16 -12.81 -13.32 14.71
N ILE A 17 -12.49 -12.55 13.68
CA ILE A 17 -13.48 -11.93 12.79
C ILE A 17 -13.39 -12.66 11.45
N ASN A 18 -14.51 -13.17 10.97
CA ASN A 18 -14.67 -13.66 9.60
C ASN A 18 -15.67 -12.73 8.86
N SER A 19 -15.90 -12.97 7.57
CA SER A 19 -16.79 -12.12 6.75
C SER A 19 -18.21 -11.97 7.30
N THR A 20 -18.70 -12.94 8.07
CA THR A 20 -20.08 -12.99 8.55
C THR A 20 -20.22 -13.11 10.07
N ASN A 21 -19.13 -13.30 10.82
CA ASN A 21 -19.22 -13.53 12.26
C ASN A 21 -18.02 -13.01 13.05
N ILE A 22 -18.26 -12.78 14.34
CA ILE A 22 -17.24 -12.43 15.34
C ILE A 22 -17.30 -13.48 16.45
N GLN A 23 -16.22 -14.23 16.63
CA GLN A 23 -16.05 -15.17 17.74
C GLN A 23 -15.11 -14.57 18.79
N LYS A 24 -15.47 -14.72 20.07
CA LYS A 24 -14.69 -14.22 21.20
C LYS A 24 -14.39 -15.36 22.17
N ASN A 25 -13.13 -15.58 22.47
CA ASN A 25 -12.69 -16.52 23.51
C ASN A 25 -12.05 -15.72 24.65
N VAL A 26 -12.50 -15.96 25.88
CA VAL A 26 -12.00 -15.28 27.09
C VAL A 26 -11.20 -16.29 27.91
N TYR A 27 -10.00 -15.90 28.34
CA TYR A 27 -9.10 -16.68 29.18
C TYR A 27 -8.86 -15.92 30.48
N ASN A 28 -9.19 -16.54 31.61
CA ASN A 28 -9.03 -15.94 32.93
C ASN A 28 -7.67 -16.34 33.52
N ALA A 29 -6.85 -15.35 33.87
CA ALA A 29 -5.50 -15.58 34.38
C ALA A 29 -5.34 -15.30 35.88
N GLY A 30 -6.41 -14.84 36.55
CA GLY A 30 -6.37 -14.50 37.96
C GLY A 30 -5.55 -13.24 38.24
N MET A 31 -5.08 -13.07 39.48
CA MET A 31 -4.35 -11.88 39.90
C MET A 31 -2.87 -11.98 39.47
N ILE A 32 -2.55 -11.32 38.35
CA ILE A 32 -1.23 -11.28 37.74
C ILE A 32 -0.91 -9.87 37.27
N GLY A 33 0.37 -9.56 37.09
CA GLY A 33 0.79 -8.35 36.37
C GLY A 33 0.72 -8.57 34.86
N PHE A 34 0.26 -7.56 34.12
CA PHE A 34 0.26 -7.56 32.66
C PHE A 34 0.47 -6.14 32.14
N SER A 35 1.39 -6.00 31.17
CA SER A 35 1.82 -4.71 30.62
C SER A 35 1.71 -4.67 29.09
N ASP A 36 0.66 -5.27 28.53
CA ASP A 36 0.37 -5.31 27.09
C ASP A 36 1.48 -5.93 26.22
N GLN A 37 2.28 -6.83 26.81
CA GLN A 37 3.36 -7.55 26.12
C GLN A 37 2.92 -8.94 25.69
N PHE A 38 3.37 -9.37 24.51
CA PHE A 38 3.07 -10.68 23.94
C PHE A 38 4.32 -11.31 23.34
N ASP A 39 4.39 -12.64 23.32
CA ASP A 39 5.39 -13.37 22.55
C ASP A 39 5.07 -13.33 21.03
N ASN A 40 5.98 -13.88 20.21
CA ASN A 40 5.78 -13.98 18.76
C ASN A 40 4.60 -14.90 18.35
N GLY A 41 4.13 -15.78 19.24
CA GLY A 41 2.94 -16.60 19.05
C GLY A 41 1.62 -15.90 19.43
N GLY A 42 1.70 -14.69 19.99
CA GLY A 42 0.57 -13.93 20.50
C GLY A 42 0.08 -14.35 21.89
N ASN A 43 0.87 -15.12 22.65
CA ASN A 43 0.61 -15.41 24.05
C ASN A 43 1.00 -14.21 24.92
N PRO A 44 0.21 -13.83 25.94
CA PRO A 44 0.56 -12.76 26.86
C PRO A 44 1.82 -13.06 27.69
N ILE A 45 2.70 -12.07 27.82
CA ILE A 45 3.77 -12.07 28.84
C ILE A 45 3.20 -11.47 30.12
N VAL A 46 3.31 -12.20 31.23
CA VAL A 46 2.66 -11.89 32.49
C VAL A 46 3.66 -11.95 33.64
N VAL A 47 3.45 -11.13 34.68
CA VAL A 47 4.25 -11.16 35.90
C VAL A 47 3.51 -11.96 36.96
N SER A 48 4.11 -13.06 37.42
CA SER A 48 3.52 -13.92 38.46
C SER A 48 4.60 -14.38 39.45
N GLY A 49 4.43 -14.04 40.73
CA GLY A 49 5.44 -14.27 41.76
C GLY A 49 6.68 -13.39 41.61
N GLY A 50 6.57 -12.25 40.92
CA GLY A 50 7.69 -11.33 40.66
C GLY A 50 8.53 -11.66 39.44
N GLU A 51 8.22 -12.74 38.73
CA GLU A 51 8.94 -13.17 37.52
C GLU A 51 8.05 -13.07 36.27
N ASP A 52 8.68 -12.77 35.14
CA ASP A 52 8.05 -12.84 33.83
C ASP A 52 7.80 -14.29 33.42
N LYS A 53 6.57 -14.57 32.99
CA LYS A 53 6.07 -15.87 32.56
C LYS A 53 5.19 -15.71 31.32
N ILE A 54 4.85 -16.81 30.67
CA ILE A 54 3.92 -16.81 29.53
C ILE A 54 2.58 -17.34 30.00
N TYR A 55 1.48 -16.70 29.61
CA TYR A 55 0.16 -17.31 29.69
C TYR A 55 -0.10 -18.10 28.40
N ASP A 56 0.06 -19.42 28.44
CA ASP A 56 -0.16 -20.29 27.29
C ASP A 56 -1.67 -20.39 27.00
N LEU A 57 -2.10 -19.79 25.89
CA LEU A 57 -3.51 -19.77 25.49
C LEU A 57 -4.05 -21.14 25.07
N THR A 58 -3.19 -22.07 24.64
CA THR A 58 -3.60 -23.43 24.24
C THR A 58 -3.87 -24.30 25.45
N GLN A 59 -3.10 -24.12 26.52
CA GLN A 59 -3.21 -24.87 27.77
C GLN A 59 -4.00 -24.12 28.85
N SER A 60 -4.33 -22.84 28.60
CA SER A 60 -5.02 -21.93 29.53
C SER A 60 -4.36 -21.88 30.91
N ARG A 61 -3.02 -21.78 30.94
CA ARG A 61 -2.23 -21.75 32.18
C ARG A 61 -0.96 -20.92 32.05
N ILE A 62 -0.42 -20.50 33.19
CA ILE A 62 0.86 -19.81 33.28
C ILE A 62 2.00 -20.84 33.21
N VAL A 63 2.97 -20.61 32.34
CA VAL A 63 4.16 -21.43 32.14
C VAL A 63 5.41 -20.55 32.19
N SER A 64 6.55 -21.12 32.60
CA SER A 64 7.82 -20.38 32.62
C SER A 64 8.26 -19.97 31.21
N LEU A 65 8.98 -18.85 31.11
CA LEU A 65 9.66 -18.49 29.87
C LEU A 65 10.66 -19.59 29.44
N PRO A 66 10.83 -19.84 28.14
CA PRO A 66 11.87 -20.73 27.65
C PRO A 66 13.26 -20.20 28.02
N SER A 67 14.24 -21.09 28.18
CA SER A 67 15.60 -20.77 28.67
C SER A 67 16.39 -19.79 27.80
N THR A 68 15.94 -19.51 26.58
CA THR A 68 16.54 -18.54 25.67
C THR A 68 15.52 -17.47 25.31
N VAL A 69 15.59 -16.32 25.98
CA VAL A 69 14.78 -15.13 25.64
C VAL A 69 15.64 -14.19 24.80
N VAL A 70 15.32 -14.06 23.53
CA VAL A 70 15.97 -13.09 22.63
C VAL A 70 15.11 -11.83 22.59
N VAL A 71 15.56 -10.77 23.28
CA VAL A 71 14.95 -9.44 23.17
C VAL A 71 15.34 -8.85 21.83
N LYS A 72 14.36 -8.56 20.97
CA LYS A 72 14.58 -7.82 19.73
C LYS A 72 14.19 -6.36 19.95
N ASN A 73 15.18 -5.48 19.92
CA ASN A 73 14.93 -4.05 19.83
C ASN A 73 14.67 -3.68 18.37
N LEU A 74 13.65 -2.87 18.14
CA LEU A 74 13.40 -2.27 16.83
C LEU A 74 14.25 -1.01 16.72
N ASP A 75 15.17 -0.98 15.76
CA ASP A 75 16.04 0.19 15.51
C ASP A 75 15.25 1.43 15.05
N ARG A 76 13.99 1.22 14.63
CA ARG A 76 13.08 2.25 14.14
C ARG A 76 11.71 2.13 14.83
N PRO A 77 11.60 2.51 16.11
CA PRO A 77 10.35 2.46 16.87
C PRO A 77 9.29 3.43 16.31
N ASP A 78 9.68 4.36 15.45
CA ASP A 78 8.78 5.23 14.69
C ASP A 78 7.94 4.45 13.65
N LEU A 79 8.42 3.32 13.11
CA LEU A 79 7.66 2.53 12.12
C LEU A 79 6.39 1.88 12.70
N ILE A 80 6.35 1.68 14.01
CA ILE A 80 5.20 1.15 14.75
C ILE A 80 4.37 2.25 15.42
N ALA A 81 4.92 3.46 15.60
CA ALA A 81 4.27 4.57 16.27
C ALA A 81 3.69 5.62 15.30
N GLN A 82 4.28 5.81 14.12
CA GLN A 82 3.82 6.77 13.13
C GLN A 82 3.02 6.08 12.04
N VAL A 83 1.72 6.31 12.05
CA VAL A 83 0.93 6.25 10.82
C VAL A 83 1.50 7.32 9.89
N TYR A 84 2.20 6.92 8.83
CA TYR A 84 2.54 7.83 7.75
C TYR A 84 1.25 8.33 7.13
N VAL A 85 0.88 9.57 7.48
CA VAL A 85 -0.38 10.19 7.07
C VAL A 85 -0.38 10.54 5.58
N PHE A 86 0.78 10.56 4.92
CA PHE A 86 0.89 10.74 3.48
C PHE A 86 1.05 9.39 2.77
N ARG A 87 0.26 9.18 1.72
CA ARG A 87 0.43 8.06 0.79
C ARG A 87 0.72 8.57 -0.60
N TRP A 88 1.68 7.95 -1.28
CA TRP A 88 1.99 8.24 -2.67
C TRP A 88 1.25 7.27 -3.60
N ILE A 89 0.92 7.78 -4.78
CA ILE A 89 0.27 7.08 -5.88
C ILE A 89 0.91 7.55 -7.19
N GLN A 90 0.84 6.72 -8.23
CA GLN A 90 1.40 7.01 -9.55
C GLN A 90 0.29 6.99 -10.60
N GLY A 91 0.36 7.88 -11.59
CA GLY A 91 -0.62 7.98 -12.67
C GLY A 91 -0.33 9.17 -13.58
N ASP A 92 -0.93 9.22 -14.76
CA ASP A 92 -0.91 10.39 -15.64
C ASP A 92 -2.14 11.25 -15.31
N TYR A 93 -1.96 12.28 -14.47
CA TYR A 93 -3.08 13.07 -13.93
C TYR A 93 -3.42 14.30 -14.78
N ASN A 94 -2.55 14.66 -15.74
CA ASN A 94 -2.76 15.80 -16.64
C ASN A 94 -3.01 15.37 -18.11
N GLY A 95 -2.92 14.07 -18.42
CA GLY A 95 -3.15 13.52 -19.74
C GLY A 95 -2.03 13.78 -20.75
N ASP A 96 -0.81 14.10 -20.29
CA ASP A 96 0.33 14.39 -21.16
C ASP A 96 1.10 13.14 -21.62
N GLY A 97 0.76 11.97 -21.07
CA GLY A 97 1.34 10.67 -21.38
C GLY A 97 2.60 10.35 -20.58
N LEU A 98 2.95 11.19 -19.60
CA LEU A 98 4.01 10.94 -18.62
C LEU A 98 3.40 10.47 -17.30
N THR A 99 4.16 9.66 -16.57
CA THR A 99 3.73 9.24 -15.22
C THR A 99 4.08 10.33 -14.21
N ASP A 100 3.08 10.83 -13.51
CA ASP A 100 3.19 11.77 -12.41
C ASP A 100 3.19 11.07 -11.04
N ILE A 101 3.52 11.82 -10.00
CA ILE A 101 3.41 11.38 -8.61
C ILE A 101 2.30 12.16 -7.91
N GLY A 102 1.29 11.46 -7.42
CA GLY A 102 0.28 11.98 -6.51
C GLY A 102 0.60 11.66 -5.06
N ILE A 103 0.27 12.55 -4.14
CA ILE A 103 0.40 12.37 -2.69
C ILE A 103 -0.90 12.81 -2.04
N PHE A 104 -1.51 11.95 -1.22
CA PHE A 104 -2.73 12.28 -0.49
C PHE A 104 -2.57 12.08 1.00
N HIS A 105 -3.27 12.93 1.78
CA HIS A 105 -3.27 12.84 3.23
C HIS A 105 -4.42 11.95 3.71
N LEU A 106 -4.13 11.01 4.62
CA LEU A 106 -5.10 10.04 5.14
C LEU A 106 -6.10 10.65 6.14
N LYS A 107 -5.79 11.82 6.71
CA LYS A 107 -6.62 12.48 7.72
C LYS A 107 -7.25 13.79 7.25
N GLU A 108 -6.91 14.26 6.06
CA GLU A 108 -7.37 15.54 5.52
C GLU A 108 -7.72 15.36 4.04
N PRO A 109 -8.71 16.09 3.51
CA PRO A 109 -9.14 15.97 2.12
C PRO A 109 -8.21 16.72 1.15
N THR A 110 -6.89 16.53 1.30
CA THR A 110 -5.89 17.26 0.52
C THR A 110 -5.03 16.31 -0.32
N TRP A 111 -4.88 16.68 -1.58
CA TRP A 111 -4.13 15.96 -2.60
C TRP A 111 -3.10 16.90 -3.23
N TYR A 112 -1.91 16.38 -3.48
CA TYR A 112 -0.80 17.07 -4.11
C TYR A 112 -0.36 16.26 -5.32
N PHE A 113 -0.05 16.93 -6.42
CA PHE A 113 0.44 16.30 -7.63
C PHE A 113 1.76 16.96 -8.03
N ALA A 114 2.80 16.14 -8.16
CA ALA A 114 4.06 16.53 -8.77
C ALA A 114 4.03 16.07 -10.23
N LEU A 115 3.74 17.01 -11.12
CA LEU A 115 3.65 16.76 -12.56
C LEU A 115 5.04 16.49 -13.13
N SER A 116 5.15 15.41 -13.88
CA SER A 116 6.34 15.10 -14.65
C SER A 116 6.49 16.06 -15.83
N THR A 117 7.72 16.23 -16.29
CA THR A 117 8.02 17.04 -17.49
C THR A 117 9.04 16.31 -18.34
N GLY A 118 8.99 16.53 -19.65
CA GLY A 118 9.93 15.94 -20.60
C GLY A 118 9.27 15.52 -21.90
N SER A 119 10.03 14.79 -22.71
CA SER A 119 9.55 14.18 -23.95
C SER A 119 9.29 12.70 -23.74
N ILE A 120 8.21 12.20 -24.32
CA ILE A 120 7.92 10.76 -24.35
C ILE A 120 8.98 10.08 -25.25
N PRO A 121 9.78 9.15 -24.72
CA PRO A 121 10.76 8.43 -25.51
C PRO A 121 10.09 7.42 -26.46
N ASP A 122 10.82 7.03 -27.50
CA ASP A 122 10.55 5.82 -28.32
C ASP A 122 9.37 5.88 -29.31
N VAL A 123 9.00 7.06 -29.81
CA VAL A 123 8.04 7.21 -30.92
C VAL A 123 8.78 7.58 -32.21
N ILE A 124 8.51 6.85 -33.30
CA ILE A 124 9.13 7.11 -34.61
C ILE A 124 8.48 8.33 -35.25
N GLU A 125 9.20 9.45 -35.30
CA GLU A 125 8.71 10.67 -35.97
C GLU A 125 9.06 10.72 -37.46
N LYS A 126 10.08 9.97 -37.90
CA LYS A 126 10.61 10.06 -39.26
C LYS A 126 11.26 8.78 -39.76
N VAL A 127 10.92 8.38 -40.98
CA VAL A 127 11.56 7.27 -41.70
C VAL A 127 12.10 7.75 -43.04
N LYS A 128 13.38 7.50 -43.32
CA LYS A 128 14.00 7.69 -44.64
C LYS A 128 14.17 6.35 -45.30
N ASN A 129 13.56 6.14 -46.46
CA ASN A 129 13.56 4.84 -47.13
C ASN A 129 14.80 4.55 -48.01
N GLY A 130 15.77 5.47 -48.04
CA GLY A 130 17.00 5.32 -48.83
C GLY A 130 16.86 5.60 -50.33
N ILE A 131 15.64 5.74 -50.87
CA ILE A 131 15.36 6.01 -52.29
C ILE A 131 14.73 7.39 -52.52
N GLY A 132 15.01 8.35 -51.64
CA GLY A 132 14.54 9.75 -51.75
C GLY A 132 13.16 10.03 -51.15
N GLY A 133 12.51 9.02 -50.56
CA GLY A 133 11.27 9.18 -49.79
C GLY A 133 11.54 9.42 -48.30
N ILE A 134 10.86 10.42 -47.75
CA ILE A 134 10.86 10.74 -46.31
C ILE A 134 9.40 10.67 -45.83
N TYR A 135 9.16 9.83 -44.84
CA TYR A 135 7.89 9.74 -44.13
C TYR A 135 8.03 10.50 -42.82
N ASP A 136 7.10 11.41 -42.56
CA ASP A 136 6.99 12.15 -41.30
C ASP A 136 5.68 11.75 -40.61
N PHE A 137 5.73 11.57 -39.29
CA PHE A 137 4.61 11.14 -38.44
C PHE A 137 4.38 12.15 -37.32
N GLU A 138 3.13 12.52 -37.08
CA GLU A 138 2.72 13.37 -35.96
C GLU A 138 1.81 12.56 -35.03
N TYR A 139 2.00 12.72 -33.72
CA TYR A 139 1.28 11.97 -32.69
C TYR A 139 0.62 12.90 -31.67
N SER A 140 -0.52 12.45 -31.13
CA SER A 140 -1.22 13.09 -30.02
C SER A 140 -1.62 12.04 -28.97
N ASN A 141 -1.85 12.48 -27.74
CA ASN A 141 -2.37 11.62 -26.68
C ASN A 141 -3.82 11.25 -26.95
N SER A 142 -4.19 10.00 -26.66
CA SER A 142 -5.54 9.47 -26.81
C SER A 142 -6.55 10.25 -25.96
N THR A 143 -6.11 10.80 -24.84
CA THR A 143 -6.89 11.66 -23.92
C THR A 143 -7.44 12.93 -24.58
N LYS A 144 -6.94 13.32 -25.76
CA LYS A 144 -7.43 14.46 -26.53
C LYS A 144 -8.56 14.10 -27.49
N PHE A 145 -8.89 12.82 -27.61
CA PHE A 145 -9.91 12.32 -28.51
C PHE A 145 -11.02 11.69 -27.71
N ASP A 146 -12.21 11.73 -28.29
CA ASP A 146 -13.34 10.99 -27.78
C ASP A 146 -13.03 9.48 -27.83
N ASN A 147 -13.23 8.82 -26.70
CA ASN A 147 -13.08 7.39 -26.52
C ASN A 147 -14.28 6.78 -25.78
N THR A 148 -15.45 7.43 -25.80
CA THR A 148 -16.66 6.98 -25.10
C THR A 148 -17.71 6.38 -26.01
N GLY A 149 -17.46 6.34 -27.32
CA GLY A 149 -18.42 5.80 -28.29
C GLY A 149 -19.76 6.52 -28.24
N GLU A 150 -20.80 5.85 -27.75
CA GLU A 150 -22.17 6.38 -27.64
C GLU A 150 -22.72 6.39 -26.20
N ASP A 151 -21.94 5.97 -25.19
CA ASP A 151 -22.44 5.79 -23.81
C ASP A 151 -21.83 6.72 -22.76
N ASP A 152 -20.97 7.65 -23.18
CA ASP A 152 -20.23 8.58 -22.31
C ASP A 152 -19.30 7.89 -21.29
N ILE A 153 -18.99 6.60 -21.48
CA ILE A 153 -18.08 5.83 -20.62
C ILE A 153 -16.71 5.68 -21.31
N PRO A 154 -15.60 6.15 -20.71
CA PRO A 154 -14.27 6.00 -21.33
C PRO A 154 -13.87 4.54 -21.52
N ASP A 155 -13.61 4.14 -22.77
CA ASP A 155 -13.23 2.77 -23.14
C ASP A 155 -11.73 2.46 -22.93
N LEU A 156 -10.89 3.49 -22.95
CA LEU A 156 -9.45 3.32 -22.77
C LEU A 156 -9.07 3.53 -21.29
N PRO A 157 -8.48 2.51 -20.64
CA PRO A 157 -8.11 2.62 -19.22
C PRO A 157 -6.86 3.47 -18.99
N THR A 158 -6.10 3.79 -20.05
CA THR A 158 -4.83 4.53 -19.98
C THR A 158 -4.62 5.41 -21.22
N ASN A 159 -3.66 6.34 -21.14
CA ASN A 159 -3.24 7.18 -22.26
C ASN A 159 -2.41 6.38 -23.28
N TYR A 160 -2.67 6.61 -24.57
CA TYR A 160 -1.92 6.04 -25.70
C TYR A 160 -1.48 7.14 -26.68
N ARG A 161 -0.30 7.02 -27.26
CA ARG A 161 0.13 7.87 -28.38
C ARG A 161 -0.52 7.39 -29.67
N VAL A 162 -1.39 8.21 -30.24
CA VAL A 162 -2.09 7.92 -31.51
C VAL A 162 -1.45 8.74 -32.63
N CYS A 163 -1.11 8.08 -33.73
CA CYS A 163 -0.64 8.76 -34.95
C CYS A 163 -1.81 9.52 -35.57
N THR A 164 -1.74 10.84 -35.56
CA THR A 164 -2.80 11.71 -36.08
C THR A 164 -2.58 12.12 -37.51
N LYS A 165 -1.32 12.05 -37.98
CA LYS A 165 -0.97 12.43 -39.34
C LYS A 165 0.28 11.71 -39.79
N SER A 166 0.25 11.25 -41.04
CA SER A 166 1.41 10.75 -41.76
C SER A 166 1.47 11.42 -43.12
N TYR A 167 2.62 11.96 -43.50
CA TYR A 167 2.80 12.53 -44.84
C TYR A 167 4.16 12.20 -45.42
N VAL A 168 4.24 12.25 -46.75
CA VAL A 168 5.42 11.87 -47.52
C VAL A 168 6.00 13.08 -48.21
N ARG A 169 7.30 13.29 -48.03
CA ARG A 169 8.09 14.24 -48.80
C ARG A 169 8.99 13.48 -49.76
N ARG A 170 8.99 13.90 -51.03
CA ARG A 170 9.95 13.43 -52.03
C ARG A 170 11.04 14.47 -52.19
N ARG A 171 12.29 14.02 -52.13
CA ARG A 171 13.41 14.86 -52.55
C ARG A 171 13.70 14.53 -54.01
N PHE A 172 13.30 15.43 -54.90
CA PHE A 172 13.78 15.38 -56.29
C PHE A 172 15.24 15.83 -56.28
N PHE A 173 16.11 15.02 -56.85
CA PHE A 173 17.52 15.35 -57.09
C PHE A 173 17.65 16.01 -58.46
#